data_AF-A0A6S6SF92-F1
#
_entry.id   AF-A0A6S6SF92-F1
#
_cell.length_a   1.000
_cell.length_b   1.000
_cell.length_c   1.000
_cell.angle_alpha   90.00
_cell.angle_beta   90.00
_cell.angle_gamma   90.00
#
_symmetry.space_group_name_H-M   'P 1'
#
loop_
_entity.id
_entity.type
_entity.pdbx_description
1 polymer ?
#
loop_
_entity_poly.entity_id
_entity_poly.type
_entity_poly.pdbx_seq_one_letter_code
_entity_poly.pdbx_strand_id
1 'polypeptide(L)' 'MTNPLSAQFQAVRQHTEQLCAPLCIEDYIPQAVEFASPPRWHLAHVTWFFETMILQKYQPGYEAYHPQFNFLFNSYYQT' A
#
# COMPACT_ATOMS: atom_id res chain seq x y z
N MET A 1 10.94 22.58 -11.61
CA MET A 1 11.38 21.26 -12.12
C MET A 1 10.97 20.24 -11.07
N THR A 2 10.16 19.25 -11.41
CA THR A 2 9.74 18.19 -10.48
C THR A 2 10.95 17.34 -10.08
N ASN A 3 11.08 17.03 -8.78
CA ASN A 3 12.14 16.17 -8.28
C ASN A 3 12.05 14.78 -8.96
N PRO A 4 13.13 14.25 -9.57
CA PRO A 4 13.09 13.00 -10.30
C PRO A 4 12.60 11.81 -9.45
N LEU A 5 12.91 11.79 -8.15
CA LEU A 5 12.42 10.74 -7.23
C LEU A 5 10.91 10.84 -6.99
N SER A 6 10.39 12.06 -6.87
CA SER A 6 8.94 12.28 -6.69
C SER A 6 8.17 11.83 -7.94
N ALA A 7 8.69 12.13 -9.13
CA ALA A 7 8.09 11.69 -10.38
C ALA A 7 8.12 10.15 -10.53
N GLN A 8 9.24 9.51 -10.18
CA GLN A 8 9.34 8.05 -10.20
C GLN A 8 8.40 7.39 -9.19
N PHE A 9 8.33 7.92 -7.96
CA PHE A 9 7.39 7.45 -6.96
C PHE A 9 5.95 7.51 -7.48
N GLN A 10 5.53 8.66 -8.02
CA GLN A 10 4.20 8.82 -8.60
C GLN A 10 3.93 7.84 -9.75
N ALA A 11 4.90 7.66 -10.66
CA ALA A 11 4.76 6.73 -11.78
C ALA A 11 4.56 5.26 -11.31
N VAL A 12 5.33 4.81 -10.32
CA VAL A 12 5.20 3.45 -9.75
C VAL A 12 3.87 3.27 -9.02
N ARG A 13 3.44 4.27 -8.25
CA ARG A 13 2.13 4.24 -7.56
C ARG A 13 0.98 4.19 -8.56
N GLN A 14 1.01 5.02 -9.59
CA GLN A 14 0.01 5.04 -10.65
C GLN A 14 -0.03 3.71 -11.42
N HIS A 15 1.13 3.11 -11.70
CA HIS A 15 1.18 1.81 -12.36
C HIS A 15 0.45 0.72 -11.55
N THR A 16 0.58 0.74 -10.22
CA THR A 16 -0.13 -0.22 -9.34
C THR A 16 -1.65 -0.05 -9.45
N GLU A 17 -2.14 1.19 -9.47
CA GLU A 17 -3.57 1.49 -9.66
C GLU A 17 -4.06 1.08 -11.06
N GLN A 18 -3.25 1.29 -12.10
CA GLN A 18 -3.58 0.89 -13.47
C GLN A 18 -3.74 -0.63 -13.64
N LEU A 19 -2.95 -1.43 -12.93
CA LEU A 19 -3.11 -2.89 -12.92
C LEU A 19 -4.48 -3.31 -12.36
N CYS A 20 -5.04 -2.53 -11.44
CA CYS A 20 -6.33 -2.80 -10.80
C CYS A 20 -7.50 -2.10 -11.50
N ALA A 21 -7.24 -1.14 -12.40
CA ALA A 21 -8.25 -0.38 -13.13
C ALA A 21 -9.35 -1.21 -13.85
N PRO A 22 -9.08 -2.40 -14.43
CA PRO A 22 -10.13 -3.19 -15.09
C PRO A 22 -11.00 -4.02 -14.12
N LEU A 23 -10.66 -4.07 -12.83
CA LEU A 23 -11.36 -4.91 -11.85
C LEU A 23 -12.68 -4.27 -11.41
N CYS A 24 -13.72 -5.09 -11.25
CA CYS A 24 -14.95 -4.70 -10.56
C CYS A 24 -14.71 -4.64 -9.05
N ILE A 25 -15.56 -3.94 -8.31
CA ILE A 25 -15.40 -3.75 -6.85
C ILE A 25 -15.35 -5.09 -6.11
N GLU A 26 -16.14 -6.06 -6.57
CA GLU A 26 -16.23 -7.41 -6.01
C GLU A 26 -14.92 -8.19 -6.15
N ASP A 27 -14.15 -7.95 -7.22
CA ASP A 27 -12.89 -8.65 -7.51
C ASP A 27 -11.78 -8.30 -6.50
N TYR A 28 -11.93 -7.20 -5.75
CA TYR A 28 -10.98 -6.76 -4.74
C TYR A 28 -11.07 -7.53 -3.42
N ILE A 29 -12.14 -8.32 -3.22
CA ILE A 29 -12.46 -8.95 -1.94
C ILE A 29 -11.92 -10.37 -1.78
N PRO A 30 -12.14 -11.30 -2.74
CA PRO A 30 -11.89 -12.71 -2.49
C PRO A 30 -10.40 -13.05 -2.47
N GLN A 31 -10.08 -14.06 -1.67
CA GLN A 31 -8.82 -14.78 -1.74
C GLN A 31 -9.08 -16.14 -2.40
N ALA A 32 -8.76 -16.24 -3.69
CA ALA A 32 -9.09 -17.43 -4.47
C ALA A 32 -8.26 -18.67 -4.08
N VAL A 33 -7.02 -18.46 -3.64
CA VAL A 33 -6.07 -19.51 -3.24
C VAL A 33 -5.20 -19.01 -2.09
N GLU A 34 -4.68 -19.92 -1.27
CA GLU A 34 -3.93 -19.58 -0.03
C GLU A 34 -2.74 -18.66 -0.27
N PHE A 35 -2.00 -18.85 -1.37
CA PHE A 35 -0.81 -18.06 -1.69
C PHE A 35 -1.11 -16.70 -2.35
N ALA A 36 -2.37 -16.40 -2.69
CA ALA A 36 -2.77 -15.13 -3.28
C ALA A 36 -3.38 -14.23 -2.21
N SER A 37 -3.13 -12.92 -2.28
CA SER A 37 -3.86 -11.94 -1.46
C SER A 37 -4.85 -11.17 -2.32
N PRO A 38 -5.97 -10.67 -1.74
CA PRO A 38 -6.92 -9.87 -2.50
C PRO A 38 -6.28 -8.58 -3.05
N PRO A 39 -6.69 -8.07 -4.23
CA PRO A 39 -6.16 -6.83 -4.78
C PRO A 39 -6.20 -5.62 -3.83
N ARG A 40 -7.27 -5.48 -3.00
CA ARG A 40 -7.33 -4.41 -1.99
C ARG A 40 -6.23 -4.53 -0.95
N TRP A 41 -5.87 -5.76 -0.57
CA TRP A 41 -4.83 -6.00 0.42
C TRP A 41 -3.49 -5.58 -0.17
N HIS A 42 -3.20 -5.88 -1.44
CA HIS A 42 -1.99 -5.41 -2.10
C HIS A 42 -1.87 -3.88 -2.14
N LEU A 43 -2.94 -3.18 -2.55
CA LEU A 43 -2.96 -1.70 -2.58
C LEU A 43 -2.70 -1.09 -1.20
N ALA A 44 -3.33 -1.65 -0.16
CA ALA A 44 -3.13 -1.20 1.20
C ALA A 44 -1.73 -1.56 1.73
N HIS A 45 -1.25 -2.77 1.50
CA HIS A 45 0.07 -3.25 1.93
C HIS A 45 1.22 -2.40 1.39
N VAL A 46 1.22 -2.08 0.09
CA VAL A 46 2.28 -1.23 -0.48
C VAL A 46 2.20 0.20 0.04
N THR A 47 1.04 0.66 0.55
CA THR A 47 0.89 1.97 1.18
C THR A 47 1.38 1.95 2.62
N TRP A 48 0.96 0.94 3.38
CA TRP A 48 1.43 0.65 4.73
C TRP A 48 2.96 0.59 4.80
N PHE A 49 3.62 0.00 3.81
CA PHE A 49 5.09 -0.05 3.78
C PHE A 49 5.73 1.35 3.84
N PHE A 50 5.24 2.32 3.07
CA PHE A 50 5.76 3.70 3.12
C PHE A 50 5.39 4.40 4.43
N GLU A 51 4.17 4.17 4.93
CA GLU A 51 3.72 4.71 6.22
C GLU A 51 4.66 4.26 7.36
N THR A 52 4.89 2.96 7.49
CA THR A 52 5.68 2.37 8.58
C THR A 52 7.19 2.55 8.39
N MET A 53 7.71 2.38 7.17
CA MET A 53 9.15 2.40 6.95
C MET A 53 9.71 3.80 6.77
N ILE A 54 8.88 4.77 6.35
CA ILE A 54 9.35 6.12 6.04
C ILE A 54 8.63 7.17 6.90
N LEU A 55 7.30 7.30 6.78
CA LEU A 55 6.59 8.44 7.38
C LEU A 55 6.68 8.43 8.91
N GLN A 56 6.36 7.31 9.55
CA GLN A 56 6.45 7.17 11.01
C GLN A 56 7.87 7.38 11.57
N LYS A 57 8.91 7.09 10.77
CA LYS A 57 10.32 7.18 11.22
C LYS A 57 10.94 8.55 10.98
N TYR A 58 10.55 9.21 9.89
CA TYR A 58 11.29 10.37 9.38
C TYR A 58 10.44 11.64 9.22
N GLN A 59 9.12 11.58 9.39
CA GLN A 59 8.25 12.76 9.40
C GLN A 59 7.83 13.08 10.84
N PRO A 60 8.39 14.13 11.46
CA PRO A 60 8.02 14.53 12.81
C PRO A 60 6.53 14.85 12.93
N GLY A 61 5.88 14.30 13.96
CA GLY A 61 4.45 14.50 14.22
C GLY A 61 3.52 13.75 13.26
N TYR A 62 4.02 12.78 12.49
CA TYR A 62 3.17 11.95 11.64
C TYR A 62 2.25 11.06 12.48
N GLU A 63 0.95 11.14 12.20
CA GLU A 63 -0.08 10.26 12.76
C GLU A 63 -0.43 9.18 11.73
N ALA A 64 -0.53 7.93 12.19
CA ALA A 64 -0.95 6.84 11.33
C ALA A 64 -2.37 7.10 10.79
N TYR A 65 -2.58 6.82 9.49
CA TYR A 65 -3.84 7.04 8.82
C TYR A 65 -5.02 6.33 9.52
N HIS A 66 -4.79 5.10 10.01
CA HIS A 66 -5.74 4.40 10.84
C HIS A 66 -5.01 3.43 11.79
N PRO A 67 -5.34 3.41 13.09
CA PRO A 67 -4.58 2.66 14.09
C PRO A 67 -4.56 1.13 13.86
N GLN A 68 -5.57 0.59 13.17
CA GLN A 68 -5.67 -0.85 12.89
C GLN A 68 -4.95 -1.28 11.59
N PHE A 69 -4.56 -0.33 10.73
CA PHE A 69 -4.01 -0.68 9.41
C PHE A 69 -2.64 -1.34 9.51
N ASN A 70 -1.85 -1.03 10.54
CA ASN A 70 -0.61 -1.73 10.81
C ASN A 70 -0.81 -3.23 11.09
N PHE A 71 -1.89 -3.60 11.78
CA PHE A 71 -2.21 -5.01 12.02
C PHE A 71 -2.73 -5.70 10.75
N LEU A 72 -3.57 -5.02 9.97
CA LEU A 72 -4.23 -5.62 8.80
C LEU A 72 -3.33 -5.76 7.56
N PHE A 73 -2.37 -4.86 7.39
CA PHE A 73 -1.59 -4.73 6.15
C PHE A 73 -0.09 -4.99 6.32
N ASN A 74 0.37 -5.28 7.53
CA ASN A 74 1.69 -5.90 7.73
C ASN A 74 1.67 -7.32 7.14
N SER A 75 2.69 -7.64 6.35
CA SER A 75 2.83 -8.96 5.72
C SER A 75 3.31 -10.03 6.68
N TYR A 76 4.47 -9.82 7.29
CA TYR A 76 5.18 -10.81 8.12
C TYR A 76 6.24 -10.18 9.03
N TYR A 77 6.28 -8.85 9.11
CA TYR A 77 7.20 -8.15 10.00
C TYR A 77 6.72 -8.38 11.44
N GLN A 78 7.54 -9.08 12.22
CA GLN A 78 7.34 -9.20 13.65
C GLN A 78 7.87 -7.92 14.30
N THR A 79 6.96 -7.17 14.91
CA THR A 79 7.25 -5.96 15.69
C THR A 79 6.82 -6.17 17.12
#